data_AF-A0A9E2EL85-F1
#
_entry.id   AF-A0A9E2EL85-F1
#
_cell.length_a   1.000
_cell.length_b   1.000
_cell.length_c   1.000
_cell.angle_alpha   90.00
_cell.angle_beta   90.00
_cell.angle_gamma   90.00
#
_symmetry.space_group_name_H-M   'P 1'
#
loop_
_entity.id
_entity.type
_entity.pdbx_description
1 polymer ?
#
loop_
_entity_poly.entity_id
_entity_poly.type
_entity_poly.pdbx_seq_one_letter_code
_entity_poly.pdbx_strand_id
1 'polypeptide(L)'
;MELKDRKTNGTLHKVNREAYSLNPKRYILRSGREEGAPACPYGNHYQWIGYDLELQEYIRFTKSVFKILVKESMQSGEKVLETNTEKTLFDHY
;
A
#
# COMPACT_ATOMS: atom_id res chain seq x y z
N MET A 1 -28.30 11.58 6.63
CA MET A 1 -26.84 11.82 6.66
C MET A 1 -26.30 11.07 5.46
N GLU A 2 -26.16 11.75 4.33
CA GLU A 2 -25.86 11.10 3.04
C GLU A 2 -24.34 10.99 2.91
N LEU A 3 -23.80 9.83 3.30
CA LEU A 3 -22.43 9.47 2.99
C LEU A 3 -22.38 9.21 1.49
N LYS A 4 -22.01 10.23 0.73
CA LYS A 4 -21.78 10.10 -0.71
C LYS A 4 -20.67 9.08 -0.90
N ASP A 5 -21.04 7.88 -1.32
CA ASP A 5 -20.14 6.87 -1.87
C ASP A 5 -19.34 7.53 -2.99
N ARG A 6 -18.13 7.99 -2.64
CA ARG A 6 -17.19 8.55 -3.60
C ARG A 6 -16.62 7.37 -4.38
N LYS A 7 -17.37 6.89 -5.39
CA LYS A 7 -16.84 6.03 -6.46
C LYS A 7 -15.75 6.80 -7.20
N THR A 8 -14.52 6.78 -6.69
CA THR A 8 -13.36 7.24 -7.44
C THR A 8 -12.96 6.14 -8.41
N ASN A 9 -13.31 6.31 -9.67
CA ASN A 9 -12.66 5.60 -10.77
C ASN A 9 -11.15 5.91 -10.73
N GLY A 10 -10.38 5.05 -10.06
CA GLY A 10 -9.30 4.31 -10.73
C GLY A 10 -7.85 4.71 -10.50
N THR A 11 -7.51 5.85 -9.88
CA THR A 11 -6.07 6.17 -9.70
C THR A 11 -5.78 6.82 -8.36
N LEU A 12 -5.32 5.99 -7.42
CA LEU A 12 -4.71 6.44 -6.19
C LEU A 12 -3.43 7.23 -6.48
N HIS A 13 -3.17 8.26 -5.68
CA HIS A 13 -1.95 9.04 -5.80
C HIS A 13 -0.72 8.14 -5.65
N LYS A 14 0.26 8.32 -6.55
CA LYS A 14 1.44 7.46 -6.61
C LYS A 14 2.64 8.15 -5.97
N VAL A 15 3.15 7.57 -4.88
CA VAL A 15 4.35 8.04 -4.19
C VAL A 15 5.58 7.32 -4.74
N ASN A 16 6.51 8.12 -5.27
CA ASN A 16 7.79 7.63 -5.79
C ASN A 16 8.87 7.65 -4.69
N ARG A 17 10.08 7.20 -5.05
CA ARG A 17 11.20 7.11 -4.10
C ARG A 17 11.64 8.48 -3.59
N GLU A 18 11.67 9.49 -4.46
CA GLU A 18 12.09 10.84 -4.07
C GLU A 18 11.14 11.43 -3.03
N ALA A 19 9.83 11.38 -3.29
CA ALA A 19 8.79 11.84 -2.36
C ALA A 19 8.84 11.08 -1.03
N TYR A 20 9.00 9.75 -1.07
CA TYR A 20 9.13 8.92 0.13
C TYR A 20 10.37 9.28 0.95
N SER A 21 11.52 9.49 0.29
CA SER A 21 12.78 9.80 0.97
C SER A 21 12.80 11.16 1.68
N LEU A 22 11.97 12.12 1.25
CA LEU A 22 11.86 13.42 1.93
C LEU A 22 11.26 13.29 3.33
N ASN A 23 10.22 12.45 3.50
CA ASN A 23 9.60 12.20 4.80
C ASN A 23 9.06 10.76 4.91
N PRO A 24 9.91 9.76 5.18
CA PRO A 24 9.47 8.36 5.24
C PRO A 24 8.40 8.11 6.31
N LYS A 25 8.46 8.84 7.44
CA LYS A 25 7.54 8.68 8.58
C LYS A 25 6.12 9.15 8.28
N ARG A 26 5.92 9.93 7.22
CA ARG A 26 4.58 10.34 6.74
C ARG A 26 3.78 9.17 6.21
N TYR A 27 4.45 8.11 5.77
CA TYR A 27 3.85 7.03 5.03
C TYR A 27 3.88 5.73 5.83
N ILE A 28 2.77 5.00 5.81
CA ILE A 28 2.69 3.66 6.42
C ILE A 28 2.11 2.65 5.44
N LEU A 29 2.46 1.38 5.64
CA LEU A 29 1.87 0.27 4.93
C LEU A 29 0.73 -0.31 5.78
N ARG A 30 -0.48 -0.38 5.22
CA ARG A 30 -1.68 -0.93 5.84
C ARG A 30 -2.18 -2.15 5.08
N SER A 31 -3.06 -2.93 5.70
CA SER A 31 -3.76 -4.01 5.01
C SER A 31 -4.72 -3.43 3.97
N GLY A 32 -4.72 -3.96 2.74
CA GLY A 32 -5.68 -3.53 1.71
C GLY A 32 -7.10 -4.08 1.93
N ARG A 33 -7.34 -4.77 3.04
CA ARG A 33 -8.66 -5.15 3.55
C ARG A 33 -9.17 -4.24 4.68
N GLU A 34 -8.43 -3.20 5.05
CA GLU A 34 -8.93 -2.22 6.02
C GLU A 34 -10.18 -1.50 5.51
N GLU A 35 -10.99 -1.03 6.45
CA GLU A 35 -12.20 -0.27 6.15
C GLU A 35 -11.85 1.00 5.36
N GLY A 36 -12.54 1.23 4.25
CA GLY A 36 -12.27 2.34 3.35
C GLY A 36 -11.11 2.12 2.38
N ALA A 37 -10.39 0.99 2.46
CA ALA A 37 -9.36 0.67 1.49
C ALA A 37 -9.98 0.40 0.10
N PRO A 38 -9.53 1.08 -0.95
CA PRO A 38 -10.03 0.88 -2.30
C PRO A 38 -9.69 -0.52 -2.84
N ALA A 39 -10.60 -1.07 -3.62
CA ALA A 39 -10.34 -2.26 -4.41
C ALA A 39 -9.28 -1.97 -5.49
N CYS A 40 -8.52 -3.01 -5.84
CA CYS A 40 -7.68 -3.03 -7.03
C CYS A 40 -8.54 -2.85 -8.29
N PRO A 41 -8.01 -2.23 -9.36
CA PRO A 41 -8.70 -2.12 -10.65
C PRO A 41 -9.24 -3.44 -11.22
N TYR A 42 -8.66 -4.58 -10.81
CA TYR A 42 -9.08 -5.92 -11.21
C TYR A 42 -10.20 -6.52 -10.33
N GLY A 43 -10.82 -5.74 -9.44
CA GLY A 43 -11.94 -6.17 -8.60
C GLY A 43 -11.55 -6.93 -7.32
N ASN A 44 -10.26 -7.16 -7.07
CA ASN A 44 -9.74 -7.80 -5.85
C ASN A 44 -9.28 -6.75 -4.82
N HIS A 45 -9.12 -7.13 -3.55
CA HIS A 45 -8.44 -6.29 -2.57
C HIS A 45 -6.93 -6.40 -2.69
N TYR A 46 -6.20 -5.31 -2.48
CA TYR A 46 -4.76 -5.39 -2.28
C TYR A 46 -4.46 -6.12 -0.98
N GLN A 47 -3.36 -6.87 -0.93
CA GLN A 47 -2.87 -7.40 0.34
C GLN A 47 -2.34 -6.25 1.22
N TRP A 48 -1.64 -5.31 0.60
CA TRP A 48 -1.05 -4.14 1.25
C TRP A 48 -1.35 -2.89 0.45
N ILE A 49 -1.60 -1.79 1.15
CA ILE A 49 -1.85 -0.47 0.56
C ILE A 49 -1.11 0.60 1.34
N GLY A 50 -0.64 1.64 0.64
CA GLY A 50 -0.01 2.77 1.31
C GLY A 50 -1.05 3.71 1.88
N TYR A 51 -0.70 4.35 2.99
CA TYR A 51 -1.51 5.38 3.61
C TYR A 51 -0.64 6.59 3.94
N ASP A 52 -1.11 7.76 3.54
CA ASP A 52 -0.50 9.05 3.86
C ASP A 52 -1.09 9.57 5.18
N LEU A 53 -0.26 9.72 6.21
CA LEU A 53 -0.71 10.18 7.53
C LEU A 53 -1.00 11.69 7.57
N GLU A 54 -0.40 12.49 6.70
CA GLU A 54 -0.66 13.93 6.64
C GLU A 54 -1.95 14.22 5.89
N LEU A 55 -2.16 13.57 4.74
CA LEU A 55 -3.37 13.76 3.92
C LEU A 55 -4.53 12.83 4.31
N GLN A 56 -4.27 11.86 5.19
CA GLN A 56 -5.24 10.88 5.66
C GLN A 56 -5.95 10.13 4.51
N GLU A 57 -5.16 9.70 3.52
CA GLU A 57 -5.68 9.05 2.32
C GLU A 57 -4.87 7.82 1.90
N TYR A 58 -5.53 6.93 1.16
CA TYR A 58 -4.89 5.77 0.56
C TYR A 58 -4.11 6.15 -0.70
N ILE A 59 -2.89 5.64 -0.80
CA ILE A 59 -1.94 5.92 -1.88
C ILE A 59 -1.34 4.62 -2.44
N ARG A 60 -0.65 4.73 -3.57
CA ARG A 60 0.12 3.64 -4.18
C ARG A 60 1.60 3.96 -4.08
N PHE A 61 2.37 3.01 -3.58
CA PHE A 61 3.82 3.11 -3.65
C PHE A 61 4.34 2.62 -5.00
N THR A 62 5.43 3.22 -5.48
CA THR A 62 6.24 2.56 -6.51
C THR A 62 6.81 1.25 -5.98
N LYS A 63 7.14 0.32 -6.89
CA LYS A 63 7.80 -0.94 -6.58
C LYS A 63 9.06 -0.77 -5.70
N SER A 64 9.83 0.28 -5.92
CA SER A 64 11.04 0.59 -5.14
C SER A 64 10.73 0.97 -3.69
N VAL A 65 9.72 1.80 -3.46
CA VAL A 65 9.30 2.20 -2.10
C VAL A 65 8.66 1.03 -1.37
N PHE A 66 7.80 0.25 -2.06
CA PHE A 66 7.18 -0.93 -1.48
C PHE A 66 8.21 -1.95 -0.98
N LYS A 67 9.29 -2.21 -1.75
CA LYS A 67 10.38 -3.09 -1.32
C LYS A 67 11.09 -2.60 -0.05
N ILE A 68 11.23 -1.29 0.12
CA ILE A 68 11.84 -0.71 1.32
C ILE A 68 10.93 -0.96 2.52
N LEU A 69 9.64 -0.62 2.38
CA LEU A 69 8.64 -0.77 3.44
C LEU A 69 8.48 -2.22 3.91
N VAL A 70 8.39 -3.18 2.98
CA VAL A 70 8.28 -4.60 3.32
C VAL A 70 9.54 -5.10 4.03
N LYS A 71 10.73 -4.65 3.60
CA LYS A 71 12.00 -5.01 4.24
C LYS A 71 12.10 -4.42 5.65
N GLU A 72 11.67 -3.18 5.84
CA GLU A 72 11.64 -2.51 7.16
C GLU A 72 10.63 -3.20 8.10
N SER A 73 9.43 -3.55 7.61
CA SER A 73 8.44 -4.27 8.41
C SER A 73 8.89 -5.67 8.83
N MET A 74 9.75 -6.31 8.02
CA MET A 74 10.36 -7.61 8.37
C MET A 74 11.49 -7.49 9.40
N GLN A 75 12.10 -6.31 9.58
CA GLN A 75 13.25 -6.10 10.47
C GLN A 75 12.87 -5.62 11.88
N SER A 76 11.68 -5.05 12.07
CA SER A 76 11.20 -4.58 13.39
C SER A 76 10.50 -5.64 14.26
N GLY A 77 10.37 -6.89 13.78
CA GLY A 77 10.03 -8.05 14.60
C GLY A 77 8.65 -8.66 14.36
N GLU A 78 8.58 -9.66 13.49
CA GLU A 78 7.98 -10.98 13.75
C GLU A 78 8.47 -11.93 12.66
N LYS A 79 8.94 -13.15 13.02
CA LYS A 79 9.26 -14.20 12.05
C LYS A 79 7.97 -14.58 11.32
N VAL A 80 7.69 -13.98 10.18
CA VAL A 80 6.69 -14.50 9.25
C VAL A 80 7.27 -15.81 8.70
N LEU A 81 6.63 -16.93 9.04
CA LEU A 81 6.96 -18.24 8.50
C LEU A 81 7.15 -18.14 6.98
N GLU A 82 8.36 -18.48 6.55
CA GLU A 82 8.70 -18.76 5.17
C GLU A 82 7.78 -19.87 4.65
N THR A 83 6.76 -19.52 3.87
CA THR A 83 6.12 -20.46 2.96
C THR A 83 6.27 -19.90 1.55
N ASN A 84 7.37 -20.32 0.92
CA ASN A 84 7.54 -20.58 -0.51
C ASN A 84 6.48 -19.96 -1.44
N THR A 85 6.46 -18.64 -1.57
CA THR A 85 5.66 -17.96 -2.61
C THR A 85 6.47 -16.89 -3.33
N GLU A 86 7.76 -17.13 -3.50
CA GLU A 86 8.56 -16.43 -4.52
C GLU A 86 8.17 -16.97 -5.91
N LYS A 87 7.00 -16.59 -6.46
CA LYS A 87 6.81 -16.63 -7.91
C LYS A 87 5.64 -15.86 -8.54
N THR A 88 4.73 -15.21 -7.79
CA THR A 88 3.51 -14.64 -8.44
C THR A 88 3.11 -13.24 -8.00
N LEU A 89 4.00 -12.48 -7.35
CA LEU A 89 3.68 -11.11 -6.87
C LEU A 89 4.23 -9.98 -7.75
N PHE A 90 4.88 -10.29 -8.88
CA PHE A 90 5.52 -9.28 -9.74
C PHE A 90 4.86 -9.04 -11.10
N ASP A 91 3.80 -9.75 -11.47
CA ASP A 91 3.21 -9.68 -12.83
C ASP A 91 1.97 -8.79 -12.99
N HIS A 92 1.45 -8.17 -11.92
CA HIS A 92 0.23 -7.35 -12.01
C HIS A 92 0.32 -6.00 -11.29
N TYR A 93 1.48 -5.35 -11.35
CA TYR A 93 1.67 -3.94 -10.96
C TYR A 93 2.00 -3.04 -12.13
#